data_AF-A0A642C5B3-F1
#
_entry.id   AF-A0A642C5B3-F1
#
_cell.length_a   1.000
_cell.length_b   1.000
_cell.length_c   1.000
_cell.angle_alpha   90.00
_cell.angle_beta   90.00
_cell.angle_gamma   90.00
#
_symmetry.space_group_name_H-M   'P 1'
#
loop_
_entity.id
_entity.type
_entity.pdbx_description
1 polymer ?
#
loop_
_entity_poly.entity_id
_entity_poly.type
_entity_poly.pdbx_seq_one_letter_code
_entity_poly.pdbx_strand_id
1 'polypeptide(L)'
;MDAQFSLDTKIKVGIIGFGRMGRFYWEAMRKSGRWEIAYICDTDPTTRELAKKISPESRVVENDQKIFEDESVQVVGLFTLADSRLEQIEKAIRYGKHIIAEKPVADTMEKEWKVVDMIENSNVLSTVNLYLRNSWYHNLMKEYIQKGEIGELAIIRICHMTPGLAPGEGHEYEGPAFHDCGMHYVDIVRWYAESEYRTWNAQGVNMWNYKDPWWVQCHGTFQNGVVFDITQGFVYGQLSKDQTHNSYVDIIGTEGIVRMTHDFKTAVVDLHGVHQTLRVEKPFGGKNIDVLCDL
;
A
#
# COMPACT_ATOMS: atom_id res chain seq x y z
N MET A 1 34.58 -4.66 -13.48
CA MET A 1 33.92 -4.88 -14.78
C MET A 1 32.67 -4.01 -14.71
N ASP A 2 32.80 -2.79 -15.19
CA ASP A 2 31.78 -1.76 -15.05
C ASP A 2 30.71 -2.00 -16.11
N ALA A 3 29.56 -2.51 -15.67
CA ALA A 3 28.39 -2.62 -16.52
C ALA A 3 27.83 -1.21 -16.74
N GLN A 4 28.11 -0.66 -17.92
CA GLN A 4 27.48 0.54 -18.44
C GLN A 4 25.99 0.20 -18.68
N PHE A 5 25.12 0.44 -17.69
CA PHE A 5 23.68 0.31 -17.87
C PHE A 5 23.23 1.35 -18.91
N SER A 6 22.89 0.91 -20.12
CA SER A 6 22.25 1.79 -21.10
C SER A 6 20.82 2.06 -20.63
N LEU A 7 20.44 3.33 -20.57
CA LEU A 7 19.07 3.80 -20.27
C LEU A 7 18.00 3.29 -21.28
N ASP A 8 18.42 2.60 -22.34
CA ASP A 8 17.55 2.08 -23.41
C ASP A 8 17.09 0.62 -23.20
N THR A 9 17.57 -0.08 -22.16
CA THR A 9 17.17 -1.48 -21.91
C THR A 9 16.03 -1.55 -20.89
N LYS A 10 14.86 -2.01 -21.34
CA LYS A 10 13.70 -2.25 -20.47
C LYS A 10 13.99 -3.34 -19.45
N ILE A 11 13.45 -3.18 -18.24
CA ILE A 11 13.55 -4.17 -17.17
C ILE A 11 12.54 -5.29 -17.43
N LYS A 12 13.00 -6.53 -17.52
CA LYS A 12 12.13 -7.68 -17.74
C LYS A 12 11.42 -8.11 -16.46
N VAL A 13 10.10 -8.14 -16.49
CA VAL A 13 9.24 -8.47 -15.36
C VAL A 13 8.29 -9.63 -15.67
N GLY A 14 8.11 -10.52 -14.69
CA GLY A 14 7.03 -11.50 -14.67
C GLY A 14 5.95 -11.10 -13.69
N ILE A 15 4.70 -11.00 -14.14
CA ILE A 15 3.55 -10.69 -13.29
C ILE A 15 2.92 -12.00 -12.81
N ILE A 16 2.80 -12.19 -11.49
CA ILE A 16 2.18 -13.36 -10.86
C ILE A 16 0.92 -12.90 -10.13
N GLY A 17 -0.23 -13.38 -10.58
CA GLY A 17 -1.55 -12.88 -10.19
C GLY A 17 -2.01 -11.75 -11.11
N PHE A 18 -3.04 -12.00 -11.92
CA PHE A 18 -3.58 -11.05 -12.91
C PHE A 18 -5.04 -10.68 -12.63
N GLY A 19 -5.38 -10.70 -11.33
CA GLY A 19 -6.61 -10.12 -10.79
C GLY A 19 -6.64 -8.58 -10.89
N ARG A 20 -7.42 -7.92 -10.01
CA ARG A 20 -7.59 -6.46 -10.08
C ARG A 20 -6.25 -5.71 -9.96
N MET A 21 -5.47 -6.01 -8.92
CA MET A 21 -4.20 -5.33 -8.68
C MET A 21 -3.17 -5.63 -9.77
N GLY A 22 -3.01 -6.91 -10.17
CA GLY A 22 -2.08 -7.28 -11.23
C GLY A 22 -2.34 -6.55 -12.56
N ARG A 23 -3.62 -6.31 -12.90
CA ARG A 23 -3.97 -5.50 -14.08
C ARG A 23 -3.64 -4.01 -13.92
N PHE A 24 -3.75 -3.45 -12.72
CA PHE A 24 -3.32 -2.07 -12.47
C PHE A 24 -1.80 -1.92 -12.58
N TYR A 25 -1.01 -2.87 -12.06
CA TYR A 25 0.44 -2.87 -12.26
C TYR A 25 0.80 -3.05 -13.73
N TRP A 26 0.15 -3.98 -14.43
CA TRP A 26 0.36 -4.16 -15.86
C TRP A 26 0.13 -2.87 -16.65
N GLU A 27 -0.97 -2.17 -16.37
CA GLU A 27 -1.28 -0.90 -17.03
C GLU A 27 -0.24 0.18 -16.70
N ALA A 28 0.15 0.31 -15.42
CA ALA A 28 1.15 1.26 -14.97
C ALA A 28 2.54 0.99 -15.57
N MET A 29 3.01 -0.26 -15.52
CA MET A 29 4.28 -0.72 -16.10
C MET A 29 4.33 -0.49 -17.62
N ARG A 30 3.22 -0.73 -18.32
CA ARG A 30 3.11 -0.45 -19.75
C ARG A 30 3.17 1.05 -20.05
N LYS A 31 2.50 1.88 -19.24
CA LYS A 31 2.48 3.34 -19.41
C LYS A 31 3.86 3.97 -19.16
N SER A 32 4.62 3.48 -18.18
CA SER A 32 5.95 4.04 -17.88
C SER A 32 6.96 3.79 -19.01
N GLY A 33 6.75 2.73 -19.80
CA GLY A 33 7.65 2.36 -20.89
C GLY A 33 8.98 1.73 -20.43
N ARG A 34 9.23 1.65 -19.12
CA ARG A 34 10.46 1.10 -18.53
C ARG A 34 10.48 -0.43 -18.47
N TRP A 35 9.31 -1.07 -18.60
CA TRP A 35 9.15 -2.50 -18.38
C TRP A 35 8.92 -3.28 -19.66
N GLU A 36 9.57 -4.45 -19.75
CA GLU A 36 9.21 -5.52 -20.66
C GLU A 36 8.46 -6.59 -19.86
N ILE A 37 7.14 -6.67 -20.02
CA ILE A 37 6.31 -7.64 -19.32
C ILE A 37 6.45 -8.99 -20.04
N ALA A 38 7.46 -9.78 -19.65
CA ALA A 38 7.82 -11.02 -20.31
C ALA A 38 6.79 -12.13 -20.05
N TYR A 39 6.25 -12.19 -18.83
CA TYR A 39 5.28 -13.20 -18.42
C TYR A 39 4.10 -12.61 -17.66
N ILE A 40 2.94 -13.26 -17.83
CA ILE A 40 1.78 -13.08 -16.96
C ILE A 40 1.34 -14.48 -16.51
N CYS A 41 1.25 -14.69 -15.20
CA CYS A 41 0.84 -15.95 -14.59
C CYS A 41 -0.45 -15.79 -13.80
N ASP A 42 -1.41 -16.68 -14.03
CA ASP A 42 -2.63 -16.78 -13.23
C ASP A 42 -3.18 -18.20 -13.26
N THR A 43 -3.76 -18.67 -12.15
CA THR A 43 -4.34 -20.03 -12.06
C THR A 43 -5.74 -20.12 -12.66
N ASP A 44 -6.45 -19.00 -12.80
CA ASP A 44 -7.77 -18.96 -13.44
C ASP A 44 -7.64 -18.90 -14.98
N PRO A 45 -8.17 -19.90 -15.72
CA PRO A 45 -8.13 -19.90 -17.18
C PRO A 45 -8.82 -18.68 -17.80
N THR A 46 -9.89 -18.15 -17.17
CA THR A 46 -10.61 -16.97 -17.70
C THR A 46 -9.72 -15.73 -17.66
N THR A 47 -9.03 -15.53 -16.54
CA THR A 47 -8.04 -14.47 -16.37
C THR A 47 -6.85 -14.62 -17.33
N ARG A 48 -6.39 -15.85 -17.58
CA ARG A 48 -5.34 -16.10 -18.61
C ARG A 48 -5.82 -15.75 -20.02
N GLU A 49 -7.04 -16.08 -20.40
CA GLU A 49 -7.58 -15.69 -21.72
C GLU A 49 -7.69 -14.17 -21.87
N LEU A 50 -8.09 -13.47 -20.81
CA LEU A 50 -8.07 -12.01 -20.79
C LEU A 50 -6.64 -11.46 -20.96
N ALA A 51 -5.67 -12.01 -20.23
CA ALA A 51 -4.26 -11.60 -20.32
C ALA A 51 -3.72 -11.74 -21.76
N LYS A 52 -3.98 -12.88 -22.43
CA LYS A 52 -3.60 -13.10 -23.83
C LYS A 52 -4.20 -12.07 -24.78
N LYS A 53 -5.43 -11.63 -24.52
CA LYS A 53 -6.13 -10.64 -25.34
C LYS A 53 -5.55 -9.23 -25.18
N ILE A 54 -5.22 -8.83 -23.95
CA ILE A 54 -4.83 -7.44 -23.66
C ILE A 54 -3.31 -7.22 -23.69
N SER A 55 -2.52 -8.29 -23.54
CA SER A 55 -1.04 -8.28 -23.58
C SER A 55 -0.53 -9.44 -24.46
N PRO A 56 -0.83 -9.43 -25.77
CA PRO A 56 -0.46 -10.52 -26.69
C PRO A 56 1.06 -10.74 -26.82
N GLU A 57 1.87 -9.75 -26.44
CA GLU A 57 3.33 -9.82 -26.38
C GLU A 57 3.88 -10.62 -25.19
N SER A 58 3.09 -10.77 -24.12
CA SER A 58 3.51 -11.49 -22.91
C SER A 58 3.25 -12.98 -23.03
N ARG A 59 4.16 -13.79 -22.47
CA ARG A 59 3.96 -15.24 -22.36
C ARG A 59 3.00 -15.51 -21.19
N VAL A 60 1.78 -15.92 -21.50
CA VAL A 60 0.77 -16.24 -20.48
C VAL A 60 0.91 -17.71 -20.04
N VAL A 61 1.09 -17.92 -18.74
CA VAL A 61 1.33 -19.25 -18.14
C VAL A 61 0.40 -19.50 -16.95
N GLU A 62 0.20 -20.77 -16.62
CA GLU A 62 -0.55 -21.19 -15.43
C GLU A 62 0.34 -21.41 -14.20
N ASN A 63 1.59 -21.79 -14.43
CA ASN A 63 2.55 -22.13 -13.37
C ASN A 63 3.65 -21.06 -13.30
N ASP A 64 3.82 -20.50 -12.11
CA ASP A 64 4.77 -19.43 -11.79
C ASP A 64 6.24 -19.88 -11.91
N GLN A 65 6.52 -21.18 -11.75
CA GLN A 65 7.85 -21.76 -11.80
C GLN A 65 8.60 -21.40 -13.09
N LYS A 66 7.88 -21.31 -14.21
CA LYS A 66 8.44 -20.91 -15.52
C LYS A 66 9.03 -19.50 -15.53
N ILE A 67 8.50 -18.60 -14.69
CA ILE A 67 8.97 -17.22 -14.57
C ILE A 67 10.27 -17.19 -13.78
N PHE A 68 10.35 -17.96 -12.70
CA PHE A 68 11.53 -18.03 -11.85
C PHE A 68 12.72 -18.70 -12.56
N GLU A 69 12.47 -19.73 -13.37
CA GLU A 69 13.50 -20.43 -14.16
C GLU A 69 14.04 -19.64 -15.35
N ASP A 70 13.32 -18.62 -15.83
CA ASP A 70 13.80 -17.77 -16.92
C ASP A 70 14.85 -16.78 -16.40
N GLU A 71 16.13 -17.07 -16.67
CA GLU A 71 17.27 -16.24 -16.27
C GLU A 71 17.18 -14.79 -16.78
N SER A 72 16.42 -14.53 -17.86
CA SER A 72 16.26 -13.17 -18.39
C SER A 72 15.27 -12.31 -17.62
N VAL A 73 14.38 -12.90 -16.82
CA VAL A 73 13.46 -12.15 -15.94
C VAL A 73 14.25 -11.60 -14.76
N GLN A 74 14.16 -10.29 -14.53
CA GLN A 74 14.89 -9.60 -13.47
C GLN A 74 14.02 -9.33 -12.23
N VAL A 75 12.72 -9.08 -12.46
CA VAL A 75 11.77 -8.68 -11.42
C VAL A 75 10.53 -9.57 -11.48
N VAL A 76 9.95 -9.89 -10.32
CA VAL A 76 8.62 -10.48 -10.21
C VAL A 76 7.65 -9.54 -9.51
N GLY A 77 6.48 -9.34 -10.12
CA GLY A 77 5.34 -8.64 -9.52
C GLY A 77 4.42 -9.64 -8.84
N LEU A 78 4.33 -9.60 -7.51
CA LEU A 78 3.60 -10.58 -6.69
C LEU A 78 2.24 -10.01 -6.24
N PHE A 79 1.22 -10.27 -7.04
CA PHE A 79 -0.13 -9.70 -6.89
C PHE A 79 -1.22 -10.76 -6.68
N THR A 80 -0.84 -11.94 -6.20
CA THR A 80 -1.76 -12.97 -5.71
C THR A 80 -2.26 -12.63 -4.31
N LEU A 81 -3.16 -13.47 -3.80
CA LEU A 81 -3.60 -13.44 -2.40
C LEU A 81 -2.41 -13.64 -1.44
N ALA A 82 -2.60 -13.20 -0.20
CA ALA A 82 -1.53 -13.11 0.80
C ALA A 82 -0.98 -14.47 1.25
N ASP A 83 -1.83 -15.50 1.25
CA ASP A 83 -1.49 -16.87 1.63
C ASP A 83 -0.43 -17.53 0.72
N SER A 84 -0.36 -17.09 -0.53
CA SER A 84 0.52 -17.65 -1.57
C SER A 84 1.86 -16.90 -1.67
N ARG A 85 1.97 -15.70 -1.12
CA ARG A 85 3.07 -14.79 -1.42
C ARG A 85 4.38 -15.14 -0.70
N LEU A 86 4.32 -15.74 0.48
CA LEU A 86 5.51 -16.22 1.19
C LEU A 86 6.34 -17.17 0.31
N GLU A 87 5.70 -18.18 -0.29
CA GLU A 87 6.37 -19.15 -1.16
C GLU A 87 6.97 -18.46 -2.41
N GLN A 88 6.25 -17.51 -2.99
CA GLN A 88 6.73 -16.76 -4.16
C GLN A 88 7.93 -15.88 -3.82
N ILE A 89 7.95 -15.27 -2.63
CA ILE A 89 9.10 -14.50 -2.13
C ILE A 89 10.31 -15.43 -1.91
N GLU A 90 10.11 -16.60 -1.30
CA GLU A 90 11.17 -17.61 -1.15
C GLU A 90 11.77 -18.03 -2.50
N LYS A 91 10.90 -18.26 -3.51
CA LYS A 91 11.34 -18.55 -4.88
C LYS A 91 12.11 -17.35 -5.46
N ALA A 92 11.59 -16.14 -5.35
CA ALA A 92 12.24 -14.95 -5.88
C ALA A 92 13.65 -14.78 -5.31
N ILE A 93 13.82 -14.94 -4.00
CA ILE A 93 15.13 -14.90 -3.34
C ILE A 93 16.04 -16.01 -3.87
N ARG A 94 15.55 -17.25 -3.93
CA ARG A 94 16.32 -18.41 -4.42
C ARG A 94 16.82 -18.24 -5.85
N TYR A 95 16.00 -17.67 -6.72
CA TYR A 95 16.30 -17.44 -8.14
C TYR A 95 16.90 -16.04 -8.42
N GLY A 96 17.18 -15.25 -7.38
CA GLY A 96 17.80 -13.92 -7.50
C GLY A 96 16.95 -12.87 -8.22
N LYS A 97 15.62 -12.96 -8.13
CA LYS A 97 14.66 -12.04 -8.77
C LYS A 97 14.26 -10.93 -7.81
N HIS A 98 14.33 -9.67 -8.24
CA HIS A 98 13.80 -8.53 -7.48
C HIS A 98 12.28 -8.57 -7.35
N ILE A 99 11.73 -7.94 -6.32
CA ILE A 99 10.34 -8.13 -5.92
C ILE A 99 9.59 -6.80 -5.87
N ILE A 100 8.44 -6.76 -6.52
CA ILE A 100 7.39 -5.77 -6.27
C ILE A 100 6.18 -6.53 -5.75
N ALA A 101 5.78 -6.29 -4.49
CA ALA A 101 4.72 -7.04 -3.85
C ALA A 101 3.52 -6.15 -3.47
N GLU A 102 2.32 -6.72 -3.53
CA GLU A 102 1.17 -6.16 -2.82
C GLU A 102 1.19 -6.51 -1.33
N LYS A 103 0.48 -5.71 -0.55
CA LYS A 103 0.24 -5.89 0.88
C LYS A 103 -0.98 -6.78 1.15
N PRO A 104 -1.15 -7.33 2.36
CA PRO A 104 -0.10 -7.62 3.35
C PRO A 104 0.92 -8.59 2.74
N VAL A 105 2.19 -8.64 3.17
CA VAL A 105 3.19 -9.49 2.47
C VAL A 105 2.99 -10.99 2.71
N ALA A 106 2.30 -11.36 3.79
CA ALA A 106 1.82 -12.70 4.08
C ALA A 106 0.46 -12.64 4.81
N ASP A 107 -0.16 -13.80 5.04
CA ASP A 107 -1.47 -13.93 5.69
C ASP A 107 -1.44 -13.92 7.23
N THR A 108 -0.26 -14.12 7.85
CA THR A 108 -0.10 -14.04 9.31
C THR A 108 1.16 -13.28 9.70
N MET A 109 1.13 -12.63 10.87
CA MET A 109 2.26 -11.86 11.41
C MET A 109 3.54 -12.71 11.53
N GLU A 110 3.43 -13.98 11.93
CA GLU A 110 4.59 -14.88 12.02
C GLU A 110 5.22 -15.13 10.65
N LYS A 111 4.40 -15.27 9.61
CA LYS A 111 4.88 -15.42 8.23
C LYS A 111 5.44 -14.11 7.68
N GLU A 112 4.85 -12.97 8.03
CA GLU A 112 5.40 -11.66 7.65
C GLU A 112 6.80 -11.44 8.24
N TRP A 113 7.02 -11.80 9.52
CA TRP A 113 8.36 -11.74 10.12
C TRP A 113 9.38 -12.67 9.44
N LYS A 114 8.94 -13.84 8.97
CA LYS A 114 9.80 -14.71 8.15
C LYS A 114 10.15 -14.04 6.82
N VAL A 115 9.20 -13.38 6.16
CA VAL A 115 9.48 -12.60 4.94
C VAL A 115 10.53 -11.53 5.20
N VAL A 116 10.39 -10.77 6.29
CA VAL A 116 11.35 -9.72 6.66
C VAL A 116 12.75 -10.31 6.84
N ASP A 117 12.88 -11.35 7.68
CA ASP A 117 14.18 -12.01 7.93
C ASP A 117 14.82 -12.53 6.64
N MET A 118 14.05 -13.19 5.77
CA MET A 118 14.58 -13.70 4.50
C MET A 118 15.06 -12.58 3.56
N ILE A 119 14.31 -11.48 3.48
CA ILE A 119 14.66 -10.36 2.60
C ILE A 119 15.89 -9.63 3.13
N GLU A 120 15.97 -9.35 4.43
CA GLU A 120 17.12 -8.69 5.08
C GLU A 120 18.41 -9.51 4.95
N ASN A 121 18.30 -10.84 4.88
CA ASN A 121 19.43 -11.75 4.66
C ASN A 121 19.69 -12.06 3.16
N SER A 122 19.04 -11.36 2.24
CA SER A 122 19.18 -11.55 0.79
C SER A 122 19.82 -10.34 0.09
N ASN A 123 20.31 -10.54 -1.15
CA ASN A 123 20.75 -9.44 -2.02
C ASN A 123 19.63 -8.93 -2.95
N VAL A 124 18.38 -9.33 -2.67
CA VAL A 124 17.25 -9.03 -3.53
C VAL A 124 16.59 -7.72 -3.09
N LEU A 125 16.54 -6.74 -4.00
CA LEU A 125 15.69 -5.57 -3.81
C LEU A 125 14.21 -5.98 -3.75
N SER A 126 13.50 -5.48 -2.75
CA SER A 126 12.08 -5.74 -2.54
C SER A 126 11.37 -4.44 -2.15
N THR A 127 10.16 -4.25 -2.68
CA THR A 127 9.29 -3.14 -2.32
C THR A 127 7.84 -3.61 -2.19
N VAL A 128 7.10 -2.94 -1.31
CA VAL A 128 5.68 -3.19 -1.04
C VAL A 128 4.91 -1.90 -1.26
N ASN A 129 3.75 -2.00 -1.89
CA ASN A 129 2.94 -0.83 -2.18
C ASN A 129 2.13 -0.31 -0.98
N LEU A 130 2.77 0.53 -0.18
CA LEU A 130 2.12 1.38 0.82
C LEU A 130 1.79 2.74 0.22
N TYR A 131 0.82 2.75 -0.68
CA TYR A 131 0.55 3.85 -1.62
C TYR A 131 0.27 5.22 -0.99
N LEU A 132 -0.10 5.30 0.29
CA LEU A 132 -0.35 6.58 0.96
C LEU A 132 0.90 7.46 0.96
N ARG A 133 2.11 6.88 1.02
CA ARG A 133 3.36 7.64 0.88
C ARG A 133 3.51 8.30 -0.49
N ASN A 134 2.82 7.79 -1.51
CA ASN A 134 2.87 8.30 -2.88
C ASN A 134 1.72 9.30 -3.17
N SER A 135 0.82 9.52 -2.20
CA SER A 135 -0.29 10.46 -2.38
C SER A 135 0.17 11.90 -2.31
N TRP A 136 -0.31 12.75 -3.23
CA TRP A 136 0.06 14.18 -3.28
C TRP A 136 -0.24 14.90 -1.96
N TYR A 137 -1.36 14.57 -1.31
CA TYR A 137 -1.80 15.23 -0.08
C TYR A 137 -0.94 14.82 1.11
N HIS A 138 -0.53 13.55 1.20
CA HIS A 138 0.38 13.11 2.27
C HIS A 138 1.79 13.68 2.09
N ASN A 139 2.28 13.78 0.85
CA ASN A 139 3.54 14.45 0.53
C ASN A 139 3.50 15.94 0.87
N LEU A 140 2.43 16.64 0.48
CA LEU A 140 2.24 18.06 0.81
C LEU A 140 2.26 18.30 2.33
N MET A 141 1.52 17.47 3.09
CA MET A 141 1.53 17.55 4.55
C MET A 141 2.92 17.25 5.14
N LYS A 142 3.62 16.24 4.63
CA LYS A 142 4.97 15.88 5.09
C LYS A 142 5.97 17.00 4.85
N GLU A 143 5.98 17.58 3.65
CA GLU A 143 6.85 18.70 3.28
C GLU A 143 6.60 19.91 4.19
N TYR A 144 5.33 20.18 4.50
CA TYR A 144 4.95 21.28 5.38
C TYR A 144 5.47 21.10 6.82
N ILE A 145 5.42 19.87 7.34
CA ILE A 145 6.04 19.51 8.63
C ILE A 145 7.55 19.70 8.57
N GLN A 146 8.20 19.19 7.52
CA GLN A 146 9.66 19.25 7.37
C GLN A 146 10.20 20.68 7.22
N LYS A 147 9.38 21.61 6.71
CA LYS A 147 9.71 23.04 6.65
C LYS A 147 9.64 23.73 8.02
N GLY A 148 9.18 23.04 9.07
CA GLY A 148 9.03 23.60 10.41
C GLY A 148 7.82 24.51 10.57
N GLU A 149 6.88 24.53 9.61
CA GLU A 149 5.73 25.45 9.63
C GLU A 149 4.79 25.23 10.83
N ILE A 150 4.80 24.02 11.41
CA ILE A 150 4.00 23.70 12.61
C ILE A 150 4.83 23.68 13.90
N GLY A 151 6.09 24.09 13.86
CA GLY A 151 7.04 23.87 14.96
C GLY A 151 7.30 22.38 15.20
N GLU A 152 7.39 21.98 16.46
CA GLU A 152 7.61 20.58 16.85
C GLU A 152 6.31 19.78 16.70
N LEU A 153 6.37 18.65 15.99
CA LEU A 153 5.24 17.74 15.84
C LEU A 153 4.86 17.14 17.21
N ALA A 154 3.59 17.25 17.61
CA ALA A 154 3.13 16.79 18.92
C ALA A 154 2.10 15.65 18.83
N ILE A 155 1.10 15.78 17.94
CA ILE A 155 -0.04 14.86 17.87
C ILE A 155 -0.39 14.55 16.41
N ILE A 156 -0.62 13.28 16.10
CA ILE A 156 -1.16 12.83 14.82
C ILE A 156 -2.47 12.07 15.08
N ARG A 157 -3.56 12.46 14.44
CA ARG A 157 -4.84 11.75 14.52
C ARG A 157 -5.31 11.42 13.12
N ILE A 158 -5.63 10.15 12.90
CA ILE A 158 -6.14 9.67 11.63
C ILE A 158 -7.42 8.91 11.88
N CYS A 159 -8.46 9.24 11.13
CA CYS A 159 -9.64 8.41 10.99
C CYS A 159 -9.80 8.09 9.52
N HIS A 160 -10.00 6.81 9.21
CA HIS A 160 -10.42 6.41 7.88
C HIS A 160 -11.52 5.38 7.98
N MET A 161 -12.67 5.73 7.41
CA MET A 161 -13.85 4.90 7.43
C MET A 161 -14.22 4.58 6.00
N THR A 162 -14.07 3.30 5.63
CA THR A 162 -14.36 2.83 4.28
C THR A 162 -15.84 2.48 4.19
N PRO A 163 -16.64 3.19 3.40
CA PRO A 163 -18.04 2.83 3.19
C PRO A 163 -18.15 1.60 2.29
N GLY A 164 -19.31 0.95 2.34
CA GLY A 164 -19.68 -0.08 1.37
C GLY A 164 -18.88 -1.38 1.48
N LEU A 165 -18.35 -1.69 2.68
CA LEU A 165 -17.71 -2.96 2.98
C LEU A 165 -18.41 -3.62 4.16
N ALA A 166 -19.30 -4.56 3.87
CA ALA A 166 -19.90 -5.46 4.84
C ALA A 166 -19.27 -6.85 4.77
N PRO A 167 -19.33 -7.66 5.85
CA PRO A 167 -18.94 -9.06 5.75
C PRO A 167 -19.66 -9.79 4.61
N GLY A 168 -18.92 -10.57 3.81
CA GLY A 168 -19.45 -11.30 2.65
C GLY A 168 -19.19 -10.62 1.30
N GLU A 169 -18.55 -9.44 1.28
CA GLU A 169 -18.29 -8.66 0.06
C GLU A 169 -16.88 -8.85 -0.53
N GLY A 170 -16.11 -9.86 -0.07
CA GLY A 170 -14.89 -10.32 -0.75
C GLY A 170 -13.57 -9.79 -0.20
N HIS A 171 -13.56 -9.29 1.05
CA HIS A 171 -12.35 -8.80 1.74
C HIS A 171 -11.87 -9.71 2.88
N GLU A 172 -12.48 -10.89 3.03
CA GLU A 172 -12.28 -11.76 4.20
C GLU A 172 -10.87 -12.37 4.27
N TYR A 173 -10.20 -12.53 3.13
CA TYR A 173 -8.86 -13.13 3.03
C TYR A 173 -7.72 -12.15 3.34
N GLU A 174 -8.00 -10.84 3.35
CA GLU A 174 -7.00 -9.81 3.66
C GLU A 174 -6.87 -9.56 5.19
N GLY A 175 -7.77 -10.15 5.97
CA GLY A 175 -7.82 -10.04 7.43
C GLY A 175 -8.77 -8.93 7.92
N PRO A 176 -8.76 -8.62 9.22
CA PRO A 176 -9.60 -7.57 9.79
C PRO A 176 -9.25 -6.20 9.19
N ALA A 177 -10.18 -5.24 9.27
CA ALA A 177 -10.05 -3.91 8.69
C ALA A 177 -8.71 -3.20 9.05
N PHE A 178 -8.20 -3.44 10.26
CA PHE A 178 -6.95 -2.85 10.72
C PHE A 178 -5.70 -3.52 10.12
N HIS A 179 -5.74 -4.82 9.83
CA HIS A 179 -4.65 -5.51 9.14
C HIS A 179 -4.62 -5.09 7.67
N ASP A 180 -5.74 -5.19 6.97
CA ASP A 180 -5.80 -4.92 5.53
C ASP A 180 -5.61 -3.44 5.18
N CYS A 181 -6.44 -2.55 5.73
CA CYS A 181 -6.43 -1.13 5.41
C CYS A 181 -5.72 -0.29 6.49
N GLY A 182 -5.83 -0.69 7.76
CA GLY A 182 -5.23 0.03 8.89
C GLY A 182 -3.70 0.13 8.81
N MET A 183 -3.03 -0.86 8.21
CA MET A 183 -1.57 -0.85 8.06
C MET A 183 -1.05 0.36 7.27
N HIS A 184 -1.82 0.87 6.31
CA HIS A 184 -1.43 2.07 5.57
C HIS A 184 -1.36 3.28 6.51
N TYR A 185 -2.25 3.36 7.49
CA TYR A 185 -2.28 4.45 8.46
C TYR A 185 -1.25 4.26 9.56
N VAL A 186 -0.98 3.02 9.99
CA VAL A 186 0.18 2.69 10.85
C VAL A 186 1.47 3.14 10.17
N ASP A 187 1.61 2.88 8.88
CA ASP A 187 2.76 3.29 8.11
C ASP A 187 2.88 4.81 7.95
N ILE A 188 1.78 5.51 7.65
CA ILE A 188 1.83 6.95 7.39
C ILE A 188 2.09 7.76 8.66
N VAL A 189 1.51 7.37 9.82
CA VAL A 189 1.81 8.09 11.07
C VAL A 189 3.26 7.88 11.49
N ARG A 190 3.82 6.68 11.27
CA ARG A 190 5.24 6.40 11.52
C ARG A 190 6.14 7.22 10.61
N TRP A 191 5.73 7.39 9.35
CA TRP A 191 6.42 8.25 8.39
C TRP A 191 6.40 9.73 8.79
N TYR A 192 5.28 10.23 9.33
CA TYR A 192 5.22 11.59 9.86
C TYR A 192 6.09 11.79 11.09
N ALA A 193 6.00 10.86 12.05
CA ALA A 193 6.70 10.95 13.32
C ALA A 193 8.22 10.71 13.21
N GLU A 194 8.70 10.07 12.13
CA GLU A 194 10.11 9.66 11.94
C GLU A 194 10.68 8.92 13.17
N SER A 195 9.83 8.10 13.79
CA SER A 195 10.14 7.41 15.03
C SER A 195 9.38 6.10 15.09
N GLU A 196 9.96 5.11 15.77
CA GLU A 196 9.29 3.86 16.07
C GLU A 196 8.26 4.02 17.19
N TYR A 197 7.28 3.12 17.20
CA TYR A 197 6.24 3.05 18.22
C TYR A 197 6.83 2.66 19.58
N ARG A 198 6.28 3.24 20.66
CA ARG A 198 6.68 2.95 22.04
C ARG A 198 5.56 2.36 22.87
N THR A 199 4.37 2.94 22.81
CA THR A 199 3.19 2.44 23.53
C THR A 199 1.99 2.42 22.60
N TRP A 200 1.06 1.50 22.87
CA TRP A 200 -0.21 1.44 22.18
C TRP A 200 -1.28 0.79 23.07
N ASN A 201 -2.52 1.25 22.93
CA ASN A 201 -3.72 0.60 23.40
C ASN A 201 -4.74 0.60 22.26
N ALA A 202 -5.51 -0.48 22.14
CA ALA A 202 -6.50 -0.61 21.10
C ALA A 202 -7.83 -1.12 21.65
N GLN A 203 -8.91 -0.66 21.04
CA GLN A 203 -10.27 -1.14 21.26
C GLN A 203 -10.91 -1.40 19.90
N GLY A 204 -11.69 -2.47 19.81
CA GLY A 204 -12.37 -2.87 18.59
C GLY A 204 -13.79 -3.33 18.86
N VAL A 205 -14.63 -3.25 17.84
CA VAL A 205 -16.01 -3.72 17.88
C VAL A 205 -16.27 -4.69 16.75
N ASN A 206 -16.75 -5.89 17.11
CA ASN A 206 -17.32 -6.83 16.15
C ASN A 206 -18.76 -6.42 15.88
N MET A 207 -19.13 -6.31 14.60
CA MET A 207 -20.48 -5.97 14.15
C MET A 207 -21.09 -7.18 13.43
N TRP A 208 -22.42 -7.27 13.41
CA TRP A 208 -23.19 -8.35 12.75
C TRP A 208 -22.79 -9.78 13.14
N ASN A 209 -22.30 -9.98 14.37
CA ASN A 209 -21.79 -11.27 14.82
C ASN A 209 -20.65 -11.83 13.92
N TYR A 210 -19.93 -10.95 13.23
CA TYR A 210 -18.74 -11.34 12.48
C TYR A 210 -17.57 -11.62 13.43
N LYS A 211 -16.68 -12.53 13.02
CA LYS A 211 -15.62 -13.06 13.87
C LYS A 211 -14.52 -12.03 14.21
N ASP A 212 -14.18 -11.14 13.27
CA ASP A 212 -13.13 -10.14 13.47
C ASP A 212 -13.72 -8.71 13.64
N PRO A 213 -12.98 -7.76 14.21
CA PRO A 213 -13.47 -6.42 14.47
C PRO A 213 -13.52 -5.59 13.19
N TRP A 214 -14.67 -4.95 12.98
CA TRP A 214 -14.97 -4.16 11.77
C TRP A 214 -14.75 -2.66 11.99
N TRP A 215 -14.53 -2.29 13.24
CA TRP A 215 -14.08 -0.97 13.66
C TRP A 215 -13.03 -1.16 14.75
N VAL A 216 -11.89 -0.47 14.60
CA VAL A 216 -10.77 -0.50 15.54
C VAL A 216 -10.22 0.91 15.71
N GLN A 217 -9.99 1.30 16.95
CA GLN A 217 -9.21 2.49 17.31
C GLN A 217 -7.97 2.05 18.08
N CYS A 218 -6.83 2.61 17.72
CA CYS A 218 -5.53 2.39 18.35
C CYS A 218 -4.87 3.74 18.63
N HIS A 219 -4.37 3.95 19.86
CA HIS A 219 -3.67 5.18 20.22
C HIS A 219 -2.47 4.88 21.10
N GLY A 220 -1.54 5.82 21.17
CA GLY A 220 -0.34 5.66 22.00
C GLY A 220 0.72 6.71 21.71
N THR A 221 1.99 6.32 21.89
CA THR A 221 3.13 7.22 21.72
C THR A 221 4.24 6.58 20.89
N PHE A 222 4.98 7.43 20.19
CA PHE A 222 6.26 7.11 19.58
C PHE A 222 7.40 7.27 20.58
N GLN A 223 8.59 6.73 20.26
CA GLN A 223 9.78 6.85 21.10
C GLN A 223 10.20 8.31 21.34
N ASN A 224 10.03 9.17 20.33
CA ASN A 224 10.27 10.62 20.43
C ASN A 224 9.18 11.41 21.17
N GLY A 225 8.13 10.74 21.68
CA GLY A 225 7.07 11.37 22.47
C GLY A 225 5.86 11.88 21.68
N VAL A 226 5.90 11.84 20.34
CA VAL A 226 4.73 12.16 19.50
C VAL A 226 3.58 11.22 19.85
N VAL A 227 2.39 11.78 20.04
CA VAL A 227 1.16 11.02 20.32
C VAL A 227 0.47 10.67 19.00
N PHE A 228 -0.09 9.46 18.91
CA PHE A 228 -0.92 9.08 17.76
C PHE A 228 -2.29 8.54 18.18
N ASP A 229 -3.26 8.72 17.30
CA ASP A 229 -4.57 8.05 17.29
C ASP A 229 -4.89 7.61 15.86
N ILE A 230 -5.23 6.34 15.68
CA ILE A 230 -5.62 5.76 14.39
C ILE A 230 -6.96 5.06 14.60
N THR A 231 -7.98 5.54 13.91
CA THR A 231 -9.28 4.87 13.80
C THR A 231 -9.43 4.34 12.38
N GLN A 232 -9.64 3.03 12.25
CA GLN A 232 -9.96 2.39 10.96
C GLN A 232 -11.23 1.56 11.12
N GLY A 233 -12.13 1.65 10.15
CA GLY A 233 -13.30 0.79 10.12
C GLY A 233 -13.96 0.69 8.75
N PHE A 234 -14.69 -0.39 8.57
CA PHE A 234 -15.57 -0.63 7.42
C PHE A 234 -17.04 -0.28 7.74
N VAL A 235 -17.26 0.30 8.93
CA VAL A 235 -18.57 0.57 9.50
C VAL A 235 -18.80 2.06 9.59
N TYR A 236 -19.10 2.69 8.45
CA TYR A 236 -19.60 4.05 8.44
C TYR A 236 -20.64 4.28 7.35
N GLY A 237 -21.90 4.44 7.75
CA GLY A 237 -22.99 4.73 6.83
C GLY A 237 -23.18 3.69 5.72
N GLN A 238 -22.57 2.51 5.80
CA GLN A 238 -22.55 1.51 4.73
C GLN A 238 -23.95 0.92 4.43
N LEU A 239 -24.85 0.92 5.43
CA LEU A 239 -26.26 0.55 5.27
C LEU A 239 -27.18 1.76 5.08
N SER A 240 -26.63 2.98 5.08
CA SER A 240 -27.44 4.18 4.87
C SER A 240 -27.81 4.32 3.39
N LYS A 241 -29.00 4.86 3.14
CA LYS A 241 -29.49 5.14 1.78
C LYS A 241 -28.53 6.07 1.03
N ASP A 242 -28.04 7.08 1.73
CA ASP A 242 -27.11 8.08 1.23
C ASP A 242 -25.76 7.87 1.91
N GLN A 243 -24.91 7.04 1.28
CA GLN A 243 -23.60 6.70 1.83
C GLN A 243 -22.77 7.96 2.08
N THR A 244 -22.13 7.98 3.25
CA THR A 244 -21.28 9.07 3.71
C THR A 244 -19.86 8.58 3.93
N HIS A 245 -18.92 9.51 4.04
CA HIS A 245 -17.51 9.25 4.23
C HIS A 245 -17.03 9.95 5.49
N ASN A 246 -16.13 9.32 6.22
CA ASN A 246 -15.42 9.97 7.31
C ASN A 246 -13.96 9.56 7.24
N SER A 247 -13.18 10.38 6.56
CA SER A 247 -11.75 10.20 6.44
C SER A 247 -11.04 11.52 6.65
N TYR A 248 -10.19 11.58 7.67
CA TYR A 248 -9.43 12.76 8.01
C TYR A 248 -8.05 12.45 8.60
N VAL A 249 -7.17 13.44 8.49
CA VAL A 249 -5.88 13.50 9.17
C VAL A 249 -5.78 14.85 9.86
N ASP A 250 -5.54 14.86 11.16
CA ASP A 250 -5.17 16.05 11.93
C ASP A 250 -3.74 15.88 12.45
N ILE A 251 -2.86 16.82 12.11
CA ILE A 251 -1.48 16.85 12.57
C ILE A 251 -1.27 18.18 13.29
N ILE A 252 -0.92 18.09 14.57
CA ILE A 252 -0.81 19.25 15.47
C ILE A 252 0.64 19.37 15.90
N GLY A 253 1.23 20.54 15.67
CA GLY A 253 2.52 20.91 16.20
C GLY A 253 2.40 22.05 17.21
N THR A 254 3.53 22.47 17.76
CA THR A 254 3.59 23.54 18.77
C THR A 254 3.20 24.92 18.24
N GLU A 255 3.30 25.13 16.93
CA GLU A 255 3.10 26.44 16.30
C GLU A 255 2.09 26.43 15.15
N GLY A 256 1.58 25.26 14.77
CA GLY A 256 0.66 25.14 13.64
C GLY A 256 -0.13 23.84 13.62
N ILE A 257 -1.02 23.74 12.65
CA ILE A 257 -1.91 22.60 12.44
C ILE A 257 -2.09 22.32 10.95
N VAL A 258 -2.13 21.04 10.63
CA VAL A 258 -2.41 20.51 9.30
C VAL A 258 -3.64 19.63 9.40
N ARG A 259 -4.60 19.86 8.51
CA ARG A 259 -5.81 19.04 8.39
C ARG A 259 -5.96 18.55 6.96
N MET A 260 -6.38 17.30 6.81
CA MET A 260 -6.80 16.76 5.52
C MET A 260 -8.12 16.02 5.68
N THR A 261 -9.00 16.13 4.69
CA THR A 261 -10.19 15.28 4.56
C THR A 261 -10.34 14.76 3.13
N HIS A 262 -11.04 13.64 2.95
CA HIS A 262 -11.44 13.17 1.62
C HIS A 262 -12.75 12.40 1.61
N ASP A 263 -13.38 12.36 0.43
CA ASP A 263 -14.61 11.62 0.14
C ASP A 263 -14.41 10.54 -0.95
N PHE A 264 -13.15 10.11 -1.14
CA PHE A 264 -12.68 9.20 -2.20
C PHE A 264 -12.76 9.76 -3.63
N LYS A 265 -13.26 10.98 -3.81
CA LYS A 265 -13.26 11.71 -5.09
C LYS A 265 -12.31 12.89 -5.03
N THR A 266 -12.36 13.63 -3.93
CA THR A 266 -11.60 14.86 -3.68
C THR A 266 -10.88 14.74 -2.35
N ALA A 267 -9.63 15.21 -2.31
CA ALA A 267 -8.90 15.47 -1.08
C ALA A 267 -8.73 16.98 -0.89
N VAL A 268 -8.96 17.44 0.33
CA VAL A 268 -8.76 18.81 0.77
C VAL A 268 -7.69 18.81 1.84
N VAL A 269 -6.68 19.67 1.71
CA VAL A 269 -5.62 19.86 2.70
C VAL A 269 -5.60 21.32 3.13
N ASP A 270 -5.83 21.56 4.42
CA ASP A 270 -5.78 22.86 5.09
C ASP A 270 -4.52 22.92 5.99
N LEU A 271 -3.60 23.82 5.67
CA LEU A 271 -2.32 24.00 6.35
C LEU A 271 -2.29 25.38 7.00
N HIS A 272 -2.06 25.42 8.31
CA HIS A 272 -1.95 26.66 9.08
C HIS A 272 -0.66 26.63 9.91
N GLY A 273 0.31 27.43 9.52
CA GLY A 273 1.63 27.46 10.13
C GLY A 273 2.13 28.87 10.36
N VAL A 274 3.35 28.95 10.89
CA VAL A 274 3.97 30.20 11.34
C VAL A 274 4.20 31.22 10.22
N HIS A 275 4.42 30.77 8.99
CA HIS A 275 4.74 31.64 7.87
C HIS A 275 3.74 31.53 6.73
N GLN A 276 3.14 30.36 6.55
CA GLN A 276 2.20 30.12 5.46
C GLN A 276 0.84 29.64 5.96
N THR A 277 -0.24 30.06 5.30
CA THR A 277 -1.53 29.36 5.36
C THR A 277 -1.94 28.98 3.94
N LEU A 278 -2.31 27.73 3.73
CA LEU A 278 -2.62 27.17 2.42
C LEU A 278 -3.82 26.24 2.50
N ARG A 279 -4.73 26.34 1.53
CA ARG A 279 -5.77 25.35 1.29
C ARG A 279 -5.62 24.80 -0.12
N VAL A 280 -5.49 23.49 -0.25
CA VAL A 280 -5.36 22.80 -1.54
C VAL A 280 -6.47 21.78 -1.69
N GLU A 281 -7.16 21.84 -2.83
CA GLU A 281 -8.21 20.89 -3.19
C GLU A 281 -7.90 20.31 -4.57
N LYS A 282 -7.78 18.98 -4.64
CA LYS A 282 -7.50 18.23 -5.87
C LYS A 282 -8.22 16.88 -5.81
N PRO A 283 -8.34 16.14 -6.93
CA PRO A 283 -8.81 14.76 -6.89
C PRO A 283 -8.05 13.94 -5.83
N PHE A 284 -8.77 13.11 -5.09
CA PHE A 284 -8.19 12.26 -4.03
C PHE A 284 -7.02 11.44 -4.57
N GLY A 285 -7.16 10.93 -5.79
CA GLY A 285 -6.18 10.03 -6.39
C GLY A 285 -6.56 8.56 -6.11
N GLY A 286 -5.69 7.66 -6.56
CA GLY A 286 -5.93 6.22 -6.48
C GLY A 286 -4.86 5.52 -5.67
N LYS A 287 -4.45 4.35 -6.14
CA LYS A 287 -3.40 3.53 -5.54
C LYS A 287 -1.97 3.97 -5.90
N ASN A 288 -1.80 5.02 -6.69
CA ASN A 288 -0.52 5.64 -7.06
C ASN A 288 0.56 4.61 -7.46
N ILE A 289 0.16 3.56 -8.19
CA ILE A 289 1.00 2.41 -8.58
C ILE A 289 2.03 2.84 -9.62
N ASP A 290 1.68 3.84 -10.43
CA ASP A 290 2.54 4.50 -11.40
C ASP A 290 3.86 4.98 -10.76
N VAL A 291 3.82 5.53 -9.55
CA VAL A 291 5.03 5.99 -8.84
C VAL A 291 6.03 4.83 -8.60
N LEU A 292 5.54 3.62 -8.29
CA LEU A 292 6.39 2.43 -8.15
C LEU A 292 6.83 1.83 -9.49
N CYS A 293 6.13 2.13 -10.58
CA CYS A 293 6.44 1.63 -11.91
C CYS A 293 7.30 2.60 -12.73
N ASP A 294 7.53 3.82 -12.25
CA ASP A 294 8.34 4.86 -12.87
C ASP A 294 9.80 4.90 -12.36
N LEU A 295 10.22 3.91 -11.55
CA LEU A 295 11.59 3.73 -11.00
C LEU A 295 12.68 3.97 -12.02
#